data_AF-A0AAV3W0T5-F1
#
_entry.id   AF-A0AAV3W0T5-F1
#
_cell.length_a   1.000
_cell.length_b   1.000
_cell.length_c   1.000
_cell.angle_alpha   90.00
_cell.angle_beta   90.00
_cell.angle_gamma   90.00
#
_symmetry.space_group_name_H-M   'P 1'
#
loop_
_entity.id
_entity.type
_entity.pdbx_description
1 polymer ?
#
loop_
_entity_poly.entity_id
_entity_poly.type
_entity_poly.pdbx_seq_one_letter_code
_entity_poly.pdbx_strand_id
1 'polypeptide(L)'
;MILFFIGDLGLGNIIGNFIAILSGISMAGTVIFLKLIKDGSPVEMTFLGNIITFIISIPFFFQSVPNLNSILGLLILGIFQLGISYIFYTLAVKQISPIEAILIPVLEPLLNPFWVFLFTGEIPGTYAFIGGLIVLTFTSSISC
;
A
#
# COMPACT_ATOMS: atom_id res chain seq x y z
N MET A 1 -6.35 1.41 -10.99
CA MET A 1 -7.09 1.04 -9.76
C MET A 1 -8.54 0.68 -10.04
N ILE A 2 -9.33 1.48 -10.78
CA ILE A 2 -10.75 1.16 -11.09
C ILE A 2 -10.94 -0.21 -11.78
N LEU A 3 -10.06 -0.59 -12.71
CA LEU A 3 -10.12 -1.89 -13.39
C LEU A 3 -9.97 -3.10 -12.47
N PHE A 4 -9.24 -2.95 -11.34
CA PHE A 4 -9.06 -4.05 -10.37
C PHE A 4 -10.30 -4.27 -9.50
N PHE A 5 -11.17 -3.27 -9.35
CA PHE A 5 -12.35 -3.32 -8.48
C PHE A 5 -13.68 -3.42 -9.23
N ILE A 6 -13.66 -3.41 -10.57
CA ILE A 6 -14.87 -3.36 -11.39
C ILE A 6 -15.75 -4.62 -11.28
N GLY A 7 -15.18 -5.73 -10.80
CA GLY A 7 -15.90 -6.99 -10.58
C GLY A 7 -16.48 -7.17 -9.16
N ASP A 8 -16.02 -6.38 -8.18
CA ASP A 8 -16.31 -6.58 -6.75
C ASP A 8 -16.98 -5.38 -6.06
N LEU A 9 -17.41 -4.38 -6.83
CA LEU A 9 -18.28 -3.30 -6.34
C LEU A 9 -19.71 -3.82 -6.12
N GLY A 10 -19.85 -4.80 -5.23
CA GLY A 10 -21.13 -5.26 -4.75
C GLY A 10 -21.84 -4.12 -4.01
N LEU A 11 -23.09 -3.84 -4.38
CA LEU A 11 -23.98 -2.90 -3.68
C LEU A 11 -24.32 -3.31 -2.23
N GLY A 12 -23.72 -4.38 -1.71
CA GLY A 12 -24.06 -5.00 -0.42
C GLY A 12 -23.55 -4.26 0.83
N ASN A 13 -22.57 -3.36 0.73
CA ASN A 13 -22.03 -2.66 1.92
C ASN A 13 -21.65 -1.19 1.65
N ILE A 14 -22.66 -0.31 1.60
CA ILE A 14 -22.51 1.13 1.36
C ILE A 14 -21.58 1.81 2.38
N ILE A 15 -21.60 1.37 3.64
CA ILE A 15 -20.72 1.88 4.71
C ILE A 15 -19.26 1.57 4.39
N GLY A 16 -18.97 0.33 3.97
CA GLY A 16 -17.63 -0.07 3.54
C GLY A 16 -17.12 0.77 2.36
N ASN A 17 -17.98 1.03 1.38
CA ASN A 17 -17.62 1.87 0.23
C ASN A 17 -17.28 3.31 0.64
N PHE A 18 -18.05 3.89 1.57
CA PHE A 18 -17.76 5.24 2.08
C PHE A 18 -16.44 5.29 2.85
N ILE A 19 -16.18 4.30 3.72
CA ILE A 19 -14.91 4.18 4.46
C ILE A 19 -13.73 4.00 3.50
N ALA A 20 -13.89 3.22 2.43
CA ALA A 20 -12.85 3.03 1.42
C ALA A 20 -12.53 4.32 0.66
N ILE A 21 -13.53 5.11 0.28
CA ILE A 21 -13.31 6.43 -0.34
C ILE A 21 -12.59 7.37 0.63
N LEU A 22 -13.03 7.40 1.90
CA LEU A 22 -12.42 8.24 2.92
C LEU A 22 -10.96 7.86 3.20
N SER A 23 -10.63 6.55 3.18
CA SER A 23 -9.24 6.10 3.32
C SER A 23 -8.39 6.56 2.13
N GLY A 24 -8.91 6.49 0.91
CA GLY A 24 -8.24 6.99 -0.29
C GLY A 24 -7.96 8.50 -0.23
N ILE A 25 -8.93 9.30 0.21
CA ILE A 25 -8.75 10.75 0.43
C ILE A 25 -7.70 11.01 1.51
N SER A 26 -7.76 10.26 2.61
CA SER A 26 -6.80 10.38 3.72
C SER A 26 -5.38 10.07 3.25
N MET A 27 -5.19 9.01 2.46
CA MET A 27 -3.90 8.62 1.88
C MET A 27 -3.35 9.69 0.92
N ALA A 28 -4.21 10.29 0.08
CA ALA A 28 -3.81 11.43 -0.75
C ALA A 28 -3.37 12.62 0.11
N GLY A 29 -4.11 12.90 1.19
CA GLY A 29 -3.75 13.91 2.20
C GLY A 29 -2.38 13.66 2.81
N THR A 30 -2.09 12.43 3.25
CA THR A 30 -0.77 12.06 3.80
C THR A 30 0.37 12.39 2.84
N VAL A 31 0.24 12.04 1.56
CA VAL A 31 1.27 12.34 0.56
C VAL A 31 1.47 13.85 0.38
N ILE A 32 0.39 14.62 0.34
CA ILE A 32 0.46 16.08 0.18
C ILE A 32 1.10 16.73 1.42
N PHE A 33 0.64 16.40 2.63
CA PHE A 33 1.16 16.99 3.86
C PHE A 33 2.63 16.63 4.10
N LEU A 34 3.05 15.41 3.80
CA LEU A 34 4.48 15.03 3.88
C LEU A 34 5.35 15.86 2.93
N LYS A 35 4.84 16.23 1.74
CA LYS A 35 5.55 17.11 0.80
C LYS A 35 5.58 18.58 1.22
N LEU A 36 4.65 19.00 2.09
CA LEU A 36 4.56 20.38 2.59
C LEU A 36 5.42 20.63 3.83
N ILE A 37 6.01 19.60 4.42
CA ILE A 37 6.96 19.74 5.54
C ILE A 37 8.19 20.49 5.05
N LYS A 38 8.36 21.72 5.54
CA LYS A 38 9.54 22.56 5.26
C LYS A 38 10.63 22.38 6.33
N ASP A 39 10.21 22.25 7.59
CA ASP A 39 11.07 22.06 8.75
C ASP A 39 10.67 20.76 9.47
N GLY A 40 11.59 19.79 9.52
CA GLY A 40 11.39 18.47 10.13
C GLY A 40 11.65 17.29 9.18
N SER A 41 11.71 16.08 9.73
CA SER A 41 11.93 14.85 8.96
C SER A 41 10.58 14.18 8.62
N PRO A 42 10.27 13.91 7.34
CA PRO A 42 9.08 13.14 6.95
C PRO A 42 9.01 11.75 7.60
N VAL A 43 10.17 11.16 7.92
CA VAL A 43 10.27 9.87 8.62
C VAL A 43 9.75 9.98 10.05
N GLU A 44 10.09 11.05 10.76
CA GLU A 44 9.63 11.28 12.14
C GLU A 44 8.12 11.51 12.20
N MET A 45 7.56 12.26 11.25
CA MET A 45 6.12 12.49 11.15
C MET A 45 5.36 11.19 10.84
N THR A 46 5.91 10.35 9.96
CA THR A 46 5.33 9.05 9.64
C THR A 46 5.39 8.11 10.86
N PHE A 47 6.50 8.13 11.60
CA PHE A 47 6.64 7.36 12.83
C PHE A 47 5.63 7.79 13.91
N LEU A 48 5.46 9.09 14.14
CA LEU A 48 4.42 9.63 15.03
C LEU A 48 3.00 9.22 14.58
N GLY A 49 2.73 9.28 13.27
CA GLY A 49 1.46 8.81 12.70
C GLY A 49 1.18 7.34 13.01
N ASN A 50 2.21 6.47 12.94
CA ASN A 50 2.09 5.06 13.31
C ASN A 50 1.85 4.86 14.82
N ILE A 51 2.47 5.67 15.69
CA ILE A 51 2.18 5.64 17.14
C ILE A 51 0.73 6.01 17.41
N ILE A 52 0.23 7.09 16.80
CA ILE A 52 -1.17 7.51 16.95
C ILE A 52 -2.11 6.40 16.45
N THR A 53 -1.80 5.81 15.30
CA THR A 53 -2.56 4.69 14.73
C THR A 53 -2.60 3.50 15.68
N PHE A 54 -1.46 3.15 16.30
CA PHE A 54 -1.38 2.10 17.30
C PHE A 54 -2.30 2.40 18.49
N ILE A 55 -2.23 3.60 19.07
CA ILE A 55 -3.07 4.01 20.22
C ILE A 55 -4.57 3.93 19.87
N ILE A 56 -4.96 4.46 18.71
CA ILE A 56 -6.36 4.43 18.25
C ILE A 56 -6.84 2.99 18.00
N SER A 57 -5.94 2.08 17.61
CA SER A 57 -6.27 0.69 17.29
C SER A 57 -6.38 -0.22 18.52
N ILE A 58 -5.80 0.15 19.67
CA ILE A 58 -5.88 -0.61 20.93
C ILE A 58 -7.32 -1.03 21.31
N PRO A 59 -8.33 -0.15 21.34
CA PRO A 59 -9.70 -0.55 21.70
C PRO A 59 -10.30 -1.58 20.74
N PHE A 60 -9.89 -1.57 19.46
CA PHE A 60 -10.36 -2.52 18.46
C PHE A 60 -9.67 -3.90 18.58
N PHE A 61 -8.45 -3.94 19.12
CA PHE A 61 -7.74 -5.20 19.38
C PHE A 61 -8.53 -6.14 20.29
N PHE A 62 -9.22 -5.59 21.30
CA PHE A 62 -10.01 -6.38 22.24
C PHE A 62 -11.34 -6.90 21.66
N GLN A 63 -11.82 -6.34 20.55
CA GLN A 63 -13.04 -6.82 19.88
C GLN A 63 -12.79 -8.08 19.04
N SER A 64 -11.54 -8.32 18.64
CA SER A 64 -11.15 -9.44 17.79
C SER A 64 -9.73 -9.86 18.12
N VAL A 65 -9.56 -10.50 19.28
CA VAL A 65 -8.25 -10.91 19.78
C VAL A 65 -7.63 -11.91 18.80
N PRO A 66 -6.48 -11.57 18.17
CA PRO A 66 -5.86 -12.43 17.17
C PRO A 66 -5.28 -13.70 17.83
N ASN A 67 -5.41 -14.83 17.13
CA ASN A 67 -4.76 -16.08 17.52
C ASN A 67 -3.23 -15.96 17.32
N LEU A 68 -2.44 -16.86 17.92
CA LEU A 68 -0.99 -16.88 17.84
C LEU A 68 -0.48 -16.85 16.38
N ASN A 69 -1.14 -17.59 15.48
CA ASN A 69 -0.81 -17.58 14.05
C ASN A 69 -1.05 -16.19 13.40
N SER A 70 -2.13 -15.51 13.79
CA SER A 70 -2.45 -14.17 13.32
C SER A 70 -1.45 -13.14 13.87
N ILE A 71 -1.02 -13.27 15.12
CA ILE A 71 0.03 -12.43 15.70
C ILE A 71 1.36 -12.62 14.97
N LEU A 72 1.74 -13.87 14.68
CA LEU A 72 2.93 -14.17 13.88
C LEU A 72 2.82 -13.54 12.48
N GLY A 73 1.66 -13.65 11.83
CA GLY A 73 1.39 -12.99 10.55
C GLY A 73 1.56 -11.47 10.63
N LEU A 74 0.97 -10.83 11.65
CA LEU A 74 1.11 -9.39 11.87
C LEU A 74 2.57 -8.96 12.09
N LEU A 75 3.35 -9.75 12.84
CA LEU A 75 4.77 -9.47 13.05
C LEU A 75 5.59 -9.64 11.76
N ILE A 76 5.30 -10.67 10.96
CA ILE A 76 5.97 -10.89 9.68
C ILE A 76 5.67 -9.74 8.72
N LEU A 77 4.39 -9.36 8.57
CA LEU A 77 4.01 -8.24 7.70
C LEU A 77 4.58 -6.90 8.24
N GLY A 78 4.51 -6.65 9.54
CA GLY A 78 5.03 -5.43 10.13
C GLY A 78 6.55 -5.28 9.99
N ILE A 79 7.31 -6.32 10.31
CA ILE A 79 8.78 -6.26 10.32
C ILE A 79 9.34 -6.45 8.91
N PHE A 80 8.95 -7.53 8.22
CA PHE A 80 9.55 -7.89 6.94
C PHE A 80 8.94 -7.14 5.77
N GLN A 81 7.61 -7.05 5.69
CA GLN A 81 6.97 -6.39 4.55
C GLN A 81 7.10 -4.86 4.66
N LEU A 82 6.79 -4.26 5.82
CA LEU A 82 6.84 -2.80 5.99
C LEU A 82 8.21 -2.30 6.45
N GLY A 83 8.75 -2.84 7.54
CA GLY A 83 9.99 -2.33 8.16
C GLY A 83 11.22 -2.44 7.24
N ILE A 84 11.52 -3.64 6.75
CA ILE A 84 12.67 -3.88 5.87
C ILE A 84 12.52 -3.12 4.55
N SER A 85 11.31 -3.10 3.96
CA SER A 85 11.04 -2.36 2.73
C SER A 85 11.33 -0.86 2.89
N TYR A 86 10.92 -0.25 4.02
CA TYR A 86 11.25 1.15 4.31
C TYR A 86 12.77 1.40 4.40
N ILE A 87 13.51 0.49 5.05
CA ILE A 87 14.97 0.63 5.15
C ILE A 87 15.60 0.59 3.75
N PHE A 88 15.24 -0.39 2.92
CA PHE A 88 15.76 -0.47 1.56
C PHE A 88 15.35 0.73 0.70
N TYR A 89 14.08 1.14 0.77
CA TYR A 89 13.58 2.28 0.00
C TYR A 89 14.29 3.58 0.39
N THR A 90 14.47 3.85 1.68
CA THR A 90 15.17 5.05 2.16
C THR A 90 16.67 5.05 1.83
N LEU A 91 17.31 3.87 1.73
CA LEU A 91 18.68 3.74 1.24
C LEU A 91 18.76 3.95 -0.29
N ALA A 92 17.85 3.35 -1.05
CA ALA A 92 17.81 3.42 -2.51
C ALA A 92 17.46 4.83 -3.02
N VAL A 93 16.50 5.51 -2.39
CA VAL A 93 16.09 6.90 -2.72
C VAL A 93 17.25 7.89 -2.71
N LYS A 94 18.31 7.63 -1.94
CA LYS A 94 19.50 8.49 -1.90
C LYS A 94 20.40 8.36 -3.14
N GLN A 95 20.22 7.29 -3.92
CA GLN A 95 21.08 6.93 -5.05
C GLN A 95 20.38 7.02 -6.41
N ILE A 96 19.05 7.11 -6.43
CA ILE A 96 18.22 7.12 -7.64
C ILE A 96 17.57 8.48 -7.88
N SER A 97 17.09 8.72 -9.10
CA SER A 97 16.36 9.93 -9.45
C SER A 97 14.97 9.98 -8.79
N PRO A 98 14.37 11.17 -8.60
CA PRO A 98 13.02 11.30 -8.04
C PRO A 98 11.94 10.54 -8.82
N ILE A 99 12.13 10.38 -10.13
CA ILE A 99 11.19 9.67 -11.01
C ILE A 99 11.26 8.15 -10.74
N GLU A 100 12.47 7.59 -10.64
CA GLU A 100 12.67 6.18 -10.31
C GLU A 100 12.13 5.84 -8.92
N ALA A 101 12.32 6.72 -7.94
CA ALA A 101 11.78 6.56 -6.60
C ALA A 101 10.24 6.44 -6.60
N ILE A 102 9.54 7.20 -7.44
CA ILE A 102 8.08 7.15 -7.57
C ILE A 102 7.62 5.89 -8.30
N LEU A 103 8.43 5.35 -9.21
CA LEU A 103 8.11 4.14 -9.97
C LEU A 103 8.22 2.86 -9.15
N ILE A 104 9.13 2.79 -8.17
CA ILE A 104 9.32 1.58 -7.35
C ILE A 104 8.01 1.15 -6.64
N PRO A 105 7.27 2.02 -5.93
CA PRO A 105 5.98 1.65 -5.32
C PRO A 105 4.91 1.23 -6.33
N VAL A 106 4.99 1.67 -7.59
CA VAL A 106 4.04 1.28 -8.65
C VAL A 106 4.23 -0.18 -9.05
N LEU A 107 5.43 -0.75 -8.86
CA LEU A 107 5.70 -2.16 -9.12
C LEU A 107 4.99 -3.08 -8.12
N GLU A 108 4.75 -2.64 -6.89
CA GLU A 108 4.12 -3.44 -5.84
C GLU A 108 2.73 -3.98 -6.24
N PRO A 109 1.76 -3.14 -6.68
CA PRO A 109 0.47 -3.64 -7.15
C PRO A 109 0.55 -4.45 -8.45
N LEU A 110 1.60 -4.28 -9.26
CA LEU A 110 1.83 -5.10 -10.46
C LEU A 110 2.31 -6.50 -10.10
N LEU A 111 3.17 -6.60 -9.10
CA LEU A 111 3.75 -7.85 -8.62
C LEU A 111 2.75 -8.64 -7.75
N ASN A 112 1.80 -7.98 -7.07
CA ASN A 112 0.83 -8.66 -6.22
C ASN A 112 0.05 -9.79 -6.94
N PRO A 113 -0.57 -9.57 -8.13
CA PRO A 113 -1.19 -10.66 -8.89
C PRO A 113 -0.23 -11.78 -9.29
N PHE A 114 1.03 -11.44 -9.59
CA PHE A 114 2.06 -12.42 -9.93
C PHE A 114 2.41 -13.33 -8.74
N TRP A 115 2.57 -12.75 -7.55
CA TRP A 115 2.83 -13.51 -6.32
C TRP A 115 1.64 -14.38 -5.92
N VAL A 116 0.41 -13.85 -6.04
CA VAL A 116 -0.81 -14.62 -5.80
C VAL A 116 -0.86 -15.83 -6.74
N PHE A 117 -0.65 -15.62 -8.04
CA PHE A 117 -0.59 -16.72 -9.01
C PHE A 117 0.46 -17.78 -8.62
N LEU A 118 1.66 -17.36 -8.21
CA LEU A 118 2.76 -18.27 -7.91
C LEU A 118 2.55 -19.08 -6.61
N PHE A 119 2.00 -18.46 -5.56
CA PHE A 119 1.88 -19.09 -4.24
C PHE A 119 0.51 -19.72 -3.96
N THR A 120 -0.57 -19.20 -4.57
CA THR A 120 -1.94 -19.71 -4.37
C THR A 120 -2.47 -20.48 -5.57
N GLY A 121 -1.87 -20.31 -6.76
CA GLY A 121 -2.35 -20.91 -8.00
C GLY A 121 -3.61 -20.25 -8.57
N GLU A 122 -4.13 -19.20 -7.92
CA GLU A 122 -5.28 -18.45 -8.44
C GLU A 122 -4.89 -17.69 -9.70
N ILE A 123 -5.57 -17.99 -10.81
CA ILE A 123 -5.32 -17.32 -12.09
C ILE A 123 -5.85 -15.88 -11.99
N PRO A 124 -4.99 -14.86 -12.13
CA PRO A 124 -5.42 -13.48 -12.05
C PRO A 124 -6.45 -13.22 -13.15
N GLY A 125 -7.62 -12.69 -12.78
CA GLY A 125 -8.70 -12.43 -13.72
C GLY A 125 -8.28 -11.51 -14.86
N THR A 126 -8.97 -11.57 -16.00
CA THR A 126 -8.65 -10.82 -17.23
C THR A 126 -8.43 -9.32 -16.99
N TYR A 127 -9.16 -8.72 -16.04
CA TYR A 127 -9.01 -7.32 -15.66
C TYR A 127 -7.71 -6.99 -14.92
N ALA A 128 -7.19 -7.91 -14.10
CA ALA A 128 -5.89 -7.73 -13.44
C ALA A 128 -4.75 -7.74 -14.48
N PHE A 129 -4.86 -8.60 -15.49
CA PHE A 129 -3.91 -8.65 -16.60
C PHE A 129 -3.94 -7.36 -17.44
N ILE A 130 -5.13 -6.90 -17.86
CA ILE A 130 -5.30 -5.65 -18.62
C ILE A 130 -4.80 -4.45 -17.79
N GLY A 131 -5.15 -4.40 -16.50
CA GLY A 131 -4.70 -3.35 -15.59
C GLY A 131 -3.17 -3.31 -15.46
N GLY A 132 -2.53 -4.49 -15.36
CA GLY A 132 -1.07 -4.59 -15.31
C GLY A 132 -0.40 -4.10 -16.61
N LEU A 133 -0.96 -4.47 -17.76
CA LEU A 133 -0.45 -4.09 -19.07
C LEU A 133 -0.50 -2.57 -19.29
N ILE A 134 -1.60 -1.92 -18.89
CA ILE A 134 -1.75 -0.46 -18.96
C ILE A 134 -0.67 0.24 -18.14
N VAL A 135 -0.45 -0.19 -16.89
CA VAL A 135 0.55 0.44 -16.02
C VAL A 135 1.95 0.30 -16.62
N LEU A 136 2.32 -0.88 -17.12
CA LEU A 136 3.62 -1.12 -17.77
C LEU A 136 3.83 -0.25 -19.03
N THR A 137 2.79 -0.09 -19.85
CA THR A 137 2.87 0.81 -21.03
C THR A 137 2.99 2.28 -20.64
N PHE A 138 2.34 2.69 -19.56
CA PHE A 138 2.41 4.06 -19.09
C PHE A 138 3.77 4.38 -18.46
N THR A 139 4.29 3.50 -17.62
CA THR A 139 5.62 3.70 -16.99
C THR A 139 6.74 3.71 -18.02
N SER A 140 6.68 2.84 -19.05
CA SER A 140 7.66 2.87 -20.15
C SER A 140 7.60 4.15 -20.99
N SER A 141 6.43 4.81 -21.10
CA SER A 141 6.30 6.08 -21.81
C SER A 141 6.87 7.30 -21.06
N ILE A 142 7.04 7.20 -19.74
CA ILE A 142 7.57 8.28 -18.88
C ILE A 142 9.11 8.23 -18.79
N SER A 143 9.71 7.07 -19.05
CA SER A 143 11.17 6.87 -19.01
C SER A 143 11.89 7.29 -20.30
N CYS A 144 11.21 7.98 -21.23
CA CYS A 144 11.75 8.48 -22.49
C CYS A 144 11.71 10.01 -22.53
#